data_AF-A0A9W6VJJ1-F1
#
_entry.id   AF-A0A9W6VJJ1-F1
#
_cell.length_a   1.000
_cell.length_b   1.000
_cell.length_c   1.000
_cell.angle_alpha   90.00
_cell.angle_beta   90.00
_cell.angle_gamma   90.00
#
_symmetry.space_group_name_H-M   'P 1'
#
loop_
_entity.id
_entity.type
_entity.pdbx_description
1 polymer ?
#
loop_
_entity_poly.entity_id
_entity_poly.type
_entity_poly.pdbx_seq_one_letter_code
_entity_poly.pdbx_strand_id
1 'polypeptide(L)'
;MTSFRLDEEAARDWVTGLIIAYELAGLNGGDDDSDFDSDFASTPQLGMDWRPREPGQEDAVAALVRCAQKQPGILVPAQNAEVAIEFVDDGDDWSYRFLFQVRAPVPVTLISPPREVYRIGEDRAFGVDAAIGVLREAASAAAALQERLEAFVEASTRVRRPAR
;
A
#
# COMPACT_ATOMS: atom_id res chain seq x y z
N MET A 1 19.37 1.00 -8.07
CA MET A 1 18.02 0.85 -8.67
C MET A 1 17.22 2.11 -8.31
N THR A 2 16.21 2.51 -9.09
CA THR A 2 15.33 3.61 -8.65
C THR A 2 14.56 3.13 -7.42
N SER A 3 14.54 3.90 -6.34
CA SER A 3 13.81 3.55 -5.12
C SER A 3 12.31 3.80 -5.30
N PHE A 4 11.48 3.14 -4.49
CA PHE A 4 10.06 3.46 -4.37
C PHE A 4 9.87 4.93 -4.00
N ARG A 5 8.94 5.60 -4.69
CA ARG A 5 8.65 7.02 -4.45
C ARG A 5 7.14 7.26 -4.48
N LEU A 6 6.67 8.06 -3.52
CA LEU A 6 5.33 8.63 -3.52
C LEU A 6 5.39 10.05 -4.07
N ASP A 7 4.52 10.37 -5.03
CA ASP A 7 4.18 11.75 -5.38
C ASP A 7 2.95 12.17 -4.56
N GLU A 8 3.16 12.92 -3.48
CA GLU A 8 2.08 13.26 -2.55
C GLU A 8 1.02 14.18 -3.15
N GLU A 9 1.40 15.07 -4.07
CA GLU A 9 0.44 15.99 -4.71
C GLU A 9 -0.47 15.20 -5.66
N ALA A 10 0.12 14.41 -6.56
CA ALA A 10 -0.66 13.55 -7.45
C ALA A 10 -1.52 12.53 -6.68
N ALA A 11 -0.98 11.98 -5.58
CA ALA A 11 -1.73 11.08 -4.70
C ALA A 11 -2.93 11.77 -4.05
N ARG A 12 -2.78 13.01 -3.56
CA ARG A 12 -3.87 13.77 -2.93
C ARG A 12 -5.00 14.02 -3.91
N ASP A 13 -4.69 14.45 -5.12
CA ASP A 13 -5.69 14.69 -6.16
C ASP A 13 -6.45 13.42 -6.53
N TRP A 14 -5.71 12.33 -6.74
CA TRP A 14 -6.30 11.02 -7.04
C TRP A 14 -7.20 10.49 -5.92
N VAL A 15 -6.73 10.52 -4.67
CA VAL A 15 -7.52 10.08 -3.50
C VAL A 15 -8.76 10.95 -3.32
N THR A 16 -8.64 12.27 -3.53
CA THR A 16 -9.79 13.17 -3.48
C THR A 16 -10.84 12.77 -4.53
N GLY A 17 -10.40 12.43 -5.75
CA GLY A 17 -11.29 11.91 -6.80
C GLY A 17 -11.96 10.60 -6.41
N LEU A 18 -11.23 9.67 -5.78
CA LEU A 18 -11.80 8.42 -5.27
C LEU A 18 -12.87 8.64 -4.21
N ILE A 19 -12.61 9.51 -3.23
CA ILE A 19 -13.56 9.82 -2.17
C ILE A 19 -14.82 10.46 -2.76
N ILE A 20 -14.66 11.47 -3.63
CA ILE A 20 -15.82 12.11 -4.30
C ILE A 20 -16.64 11.08 -5.07
N ALA A 21 -15.99 10.17 -5.81
CA ALA A 21 -16.70 9.14 -6.57
C ALA A 21 -17.47 8.18 -5.66
N TYR A 22 -16.88 7.77 -4.53
CA TYR A 22 -17.53 6.90 -3.55
C TYR A 22 -18.74 7.57 -2.89
N GLU A 23 -18.60 8.82 -2.46
CA GLU A 23 -19.70 9.60 -1.87
C GLU A 23 -20.85 9.80 -2.86
N LEU A 24 -20.56 10.14 -4.12
CA LEU A 24 -21.58 10.31 -5.16
C LEU A 24 -22.29 8.98 -5.50
N ALA A 25 -21.58 7.86 -5.47
CA ALA A 25 -22.19 6.54 -5.64
C ALA A 25 -23.17 6.23 -4.49
N GLY A 26 -22.79 6.56 -3.25
CA GLY A 26 -23.66 6.41 -2.07
C GLY A 26 -24.92 7.29 -2.10
N LEU A 27 -24.86 8.46 -2.75
CA LEU A 27 -26.02 9.36 -2.90
C LEU A 27 -27.01 8.94 -4.00
N ASN A 28 -26.54 8.20 -5.00
CA ASN A 28 -27.38 7.70 -6.10
C ASN A 28 -27.92 6.27 -5.85
N GLY A 29 -27.50 5.61 -4.77
CA GLY A 29 -27.89 4.26 -4.39
C GLY A 29 -29.24 4.18 -3.68
N GLY A 30 -30.33 4.45 -4.39
CA GLY A 30 -31.64 3.92 -4.02
C GLY A 30 -31.86 2.59 -4.74
N ASP A 31 -31.87 1.48 -3.99
CA ASP A 31 -32.34 0.12 -4.36
C ASP A 31 -32.39 -0.20 -5.87
N ASP A 32 -31.24 -0.26 -6.55
CA ASP A 32 -31.17 -0.90 -7.87
C ASP A 32 -30.05 -1.93 -7.88
N ASP A 33 -30.45 -3.19 -7.67
CA ASP A 33 -29.71 -4.44 -7.88
C ASP A 33 -29.34 -4.59 -9.37
N SER A 34 -28.57 -3.64 -9.89
CA SER A 34 -27.99 -3.73 -11.22
C SER A 34 -26.53 -4.12 -11.07
N ASP A 35 -26.11 -5.11 -11.87
CA ASP A 35 -24.77 -5.67 -12.02
C ASP A 35 -23.69 -4.60 -12.18
N PHE A 36 -23.34 -3.90 -11.09
CA PHE A 36 -22.34 -2.85 -11.06
C PHE A 36 -20.96 -3.49 -11.26
N ASP A 37 -20.31 -3.08 -12.34
CA ASP A 37 -19.07 -3.62 -12.89
C ASP A 37 -18.09 -4.13 -11.83
N SER A 38 -17.60 -5.36 -12.05
CA SER A 38 -16.58 -6.05 -11.24
C SER A 38 -15.28 -5.25 -11.00
N ASP A 39 -15.08 -4.14 -11.69
CA ASP A 39 -13.98 -3.20 -11.49
C ASP A 39 -14.12 -2.35 -10.21
N PHE A 40 -15.35 -2.12 -9.72
CA PHE A 40 -15.56 -1.39 -8.46
C PHE A 40 -15.20 -2.23 -7.22
N ALA A 41 -15.32 -3.56 -7.31
CA ALA A 41 -14.90 -4.48 -6.25
C ALA A 41 -13.38 -4.43 -5.99
N SER A 42 -12.60 -3.90 -6.94
CA SER A 42 -11.14 -3.79 -6.85
C SER A 42 -10.66 -2.40 -6.37
N THR A 43 -11.56 -1.42 -6.31
CA THR A 43 -11.27 -0.01 -6.01
C THR A 43 -11.40 0.24 -4.51
N PRO A 44 -10.47 0.99 -3.88
CA PRO A 44 -10.58 1.28 -2.45
C PRO A 44 -11.85 2.08 -2.14
N GLN A 45 -12.64 1.60 -1.18
CA GLN A 45 -13.85 2.25 -0.69
C GLN A 45 -13.46 3.24 0.42
N LEU A 46 -13.30 4.51 0.06
CA LEU A 46 -12.83 5.56 0.97
C LEU A 46 -13.91 6.64 1.07
N GLY A 47 -14.50 6.80 2.25
CA GLY A 47 -15.37 7.93 2.59
C GLY A 47 -14.60 9.15 3.11
N MET A 48 -15.29 10.28 3.26
CA MET A 48 -14.72 11.52 3.79
C MET A 48 -14.18 11.38 5.23
N ASP A 49 -14.78 10.50 6.03
CA ASP A 49 -14.42 10.21 7.42
C ASP A 49 -13.60 8.92 7.56
N TRP A 50 -13.19 8.29 6.45
CA TRP A 50 -12.51 7.01 6.43
C TRP A 50 -11.26 6.99 7.31
N ARG A 51 -11.09 5.91 8.08
CA ARG A 51 -9.94 5.71 8.97
C ARG A 51 -9.37 4.30 8.78
N PRO A 52 -8.07 4.15 8.45
CA PRO A 52 -7.46 2.85 8.17
C PRO A 52 -7.34 1.93 9.39
N ARG A 53 -7.63 2.44 10.59
CA ARG A 53 -7.50 1.73 11.88
C ARG A 53 -8.81 1.13 12.36
N GLU A 54 -9.93 1.51 11.75
CA GLU A 54 -11.23 1.00 12.18
C GLU A 54 -11.39 -0.47 11.74
N PRO A 55 -12.17 -1.27 12.49
CA PRO A 55 -12.41 -2.66 12.11
C PRO A 55 -13.04 -2.77 10.71
N GLY A 56 -12.58 -3.73 9.90
CA GLY A 56 -13.14 -4.00 8.57
C GLY A 56 -12.54 -3.14 7.46
N GLN A 57 -11.46 -2.42 7.72
CA GLN A 57 -10.81 -1.52 6.77
C GLN A 57 -9.62 -2.14 6.04
N GLU A 58 -9.32 -3.42 6.30
CA GLU A 58 -8.15 -4.14 5.81
C GLU A 58 -8.14 -4.17 4.28
N ASP A 59 -9.29 -4.51 3.69
CA ASP A 59 -9.45 -4.60 2.24
C ASP A 59 -9.34 -3.24 1.56
N ALA A 60 -9.90 -2.18 2.18
CA ALA A 60 -9.79 -0.81 1.67
C ALA A 60 -8.34 -0.32 1.67
N VAL A 61 -7.60 -0.60 2.76
CA VAL A 61 -6.17 -0.28 2.87
C VAL A 61 -5.35 -1.07 1.83
N ALA A 62 -5.59 -2.38 1.70
CA ALA A 62 -4.88 -3.21 0.73
C ALA A 62 -5.17 -2.79 -0.72
N ALA A 63 -6.43 -2.46 -1.03
CA ALA A 63 -6.84 -1.94 -2.32
C ALA A 63 -6.19 -0.57 -2.60
N LEU A 64 -6.09 0.32 -1.61
CA LEU A 64 -5.47 1.64 -1.75
C LEU A 64 -4.00 1.50 -2.20
N VAL A 65 -3.20 0.69 -1.48
CA VAL A 65 -1.78 0.46 -1.80
C VAL A 65 -1.62 -0.19 -3.18
N ARG A 66 -2.45 -1.18 -3.50
CA ARG A 66 -2.42 -1.89 -4.79
C ARG A 66 -2.79 -0.97 -5.96
N CYS A 67 -3.85 -0.18 -5.81
CA CYS A 67 -4.33 0.72 -6.87
C CYS A 67 -3.38 1.89 -7.09
N ALA A 68 -2.79 2.45 -6.04
CA ALA A 68 -1.83 3.55 -6.15
C ALA A 68 -0.60 3.18 -7.01
N GLN A 69 -0.16 1.92 -6.99
CA GLN A 69 0.96 1.44 -7.81
C GLN A 69 0.62 1.29 -9.29
N LYS A 70 -0.67 1.12 -9.61
CA LYS A 70 -1.15 1.03 -10.98
C LYS A 70 -1.35 2.40 -11.61
N GLN A 71 -1.48 3.45 -10.79
CA GLN A 71 -1.67 4.81 -11.28
C GLN A 71 -0.33 5.45 -11.67
N PRO A 72 -0.22 6.02 -12.89
CA PRO A 72 0.99 6.70 -13.31
C PRO A 72 1.39 7.82 -12.35
N GLY A 73 2.60 7.74 -11.81
CA GLY A 73 3.19 8.81 -11.01
C GLY A 73 2.82 8.83 -9.52
N ILE A 74 1.84 8.06 -9.06
CA ILE A 74 1.38 8.09 -7.66
C ILE A 74 2.35 7.35 -6.73
N LEU A 75 2.29 6.02 -6.72
CA LEU A 75 3.23 5.19 -5.96
C LEU A 75 4.13 4.49 -6.97
N VAL A 76 5.22 5.15 -7.33
CA VAL A 76 6.13 4.71 -8.39
C VAL A 76 6.94 3.52 -7.89
N PRO A 77 6.76 2.31 -8.47
CA PRO A 77 7.47 1.13 -8.03
C PRO A 77 8.93 1.13 -8.48
N ALA A 78 9.78 0.44 -7.72
CA ALA A 78 11.09 0.04 -8.23
C ALA A 78 10.92 -1.01 -9.35
N GLN A 79 11.91 -1.09 -10.24
CA GLN A 79 11.81 -1.95 -11.43
C GLN A 79 11.53 -3.42 -11.06
N ASN A 80 10.48 -4.01 -11.66
CA ASN A 80 10.00 -5.37 -11.40
C ASN A 80 9.63 -5.65 -9.93
N ALA A 81 9.34 -4.61 -9.14
CA ALA A 81 8.99 -4.74 -7.73
C ALA A 81 7.62 -4.15 -7.43
N GLU A 82 6.95 -4.69 -6.42
CA GLU A 82 5.67 -4.20 -5.90
C GLU A 82 5.68 -4.21 -4.38
N VAL A 83 4.84 -3.37 -3.78
CA VAL A 83 4.56 -3.37 -2.35
C VAL A 83 3.14 -3.85 -2.09
N ALA A 84 2.96 -4.70 -1.09
CA ALA A 84 1.66 -5.12 -0.58
C ALA A 84 1.61 -4.93 0.93
N ILE A 85 0.41 -4.99 1.48
CA ILE A 85 0.16 -5.01 2.93
C ILE A 85 -0.63 -6.27 3.26
N GLU A 86 -0.29 -6.89 4.38
CA GLU A 86 -0.95 -8.06 4.93
C GLU A 86 -1.32 -7.77 6.39
N PHE A 87 -2.55 -8.10 6.75
CA PHE A 87 -3.05 -8.05 8.11
C PHE A 87 -2.98 -9.44 8.73
N VAL A 88 -2.50 -9.52 9.96
CA VAL A 88 -2.32 -10.75 10.71
C VAL A 88 -3.16 -10.63 11.98
N ASP A 89 -4.17 -11.49 12.07
CA ASP A 89 -4.97 -11.69 13.28
C ASP A 89 -4.38 -12.87 14.06
N ASP A 90 -3.77 -12.58 15.21
CA ASP A 90 -3.23 -13.61 16.11
C ASP A 90 -4.14 -13.89 17.33
N GLY A 91 -5.35 -13.30 17.34
CA GLY A 91 -6.37 -13.50 18.37
C GLY A 91 -6.29 -12.56 19.57
N ASP A 92 -5.14 -11.93 19.82
CA ASP A 92 -4.94 -10.99 20.94
C ASP A 92 -4.59 -9.57 20.44
N ASP A 93 -3.77 -9.45 19.39
CA ASP A 93 -3.31 -8.17 18.85
C ASP A 93 -3.40 -8.15 17.32
N TRP A 94 -4.17 -7.18 16.79
CA TRP A 94 -4.25 -6.98 15.35
C TRP A 94 -2.99 -6.28 14.85
N SER A 95 -2.26 -6.96 13.96
CA SER A 95 -1.03 -6.43 13.37
C SER A 95 -1.08 -6.42 11.85
N TYR A 96 -0.21 -5.63 11.23
CA TYR A 96 0.02 -5.62 9.79
C TYR A 96 1.52 -5.61 9.48
N ARG A 97 1.84 -5.99 8.25
CA ARG A 97 3.20 -5.90 7.70
C ARG A 97 3.17 -5.57 6.23
N PHE A 98 4.19 -4.85 5.76
CA PHE A 98 4.40 -4.61 4.33
C PHE A 98 5.26 -5.72 3.74
N LEU A 99 4.94 -6.07 2.50
CA LEU A 99 5.66 -7.04 1.70
C LEU A 99 6.26 -6.30 0.51
N PHE A 100 7.56 -6.46 0.30
CA PHE A 100 8.26 -6.01 -0.89
C PHE A 100 8.52 -7.22 -1.79
N GLN A 101 7.95 -7.23 -2.98
CA GLN A 101 7.95 -8.37 -3.88
C GLN A 101 8.70 -8.02 -5.16
N VAL A 102 9.87 -8.62 -5.38
CA VAL A 102 10.57 -8.58 -6.67
C VAL A 102 10.09 -9.76 -7.52
N ARG A 103 9.59 -9.50 -8.72
CA ARG A 103 9.05 -10.53 -9.62
C ARG A 103 10.06 -11.09 -10.60
N ALA A 104 11.05 -10.29 -11.00
CA ALA A 104 12.07 -10.67 -11.98
C ALA A 104 13.42 -10.04 -11.64
N PRO A 105 14.55 -10.70 -11.96
CA PRO A 105 14.67 -11.97 -12.69
C PRO A 105 14.40 -13.23 -11.84
N VAL A 106 14.44 -13.12 -10.51
CA VAL A 106 14.13 -14.21 -9.58
C VAL A 106 13.10 -13.70 -8.58
N PRO A 107 11.96 -14.40 -8.39
CA PRO A 107 10.96 -14.01 -7.41
C PRO A 107 11.51 -14.00 -5.99
N VAL A 108 11.41 -12.86 -5.30
CA VAL A 108 11.82 -12.70 -3.89
C VAL A 108 10.80 -11.85 -3.18
N THR A 109 10.35 -12.32 -2.01
CA THR A 109 9.49 -11.54 -1.10
C THR A 109 10.27 -11.23 0.17
N LEU A 110 10.37 -9.95 0.51
CA LEU A 110 10.84 -9.48 1.81
C LEU A 110 9.65 -8.96 2.61
N ILE A 111 9.65 -9.21 3.91
CA ILE A 111 8.55 -8.88 4.81
C ILE A 111 9.07 -7.90 5.86
N SER A 112 8.35 -6.81 6.11
CA SER A 112 8.66 -5.89 7.21
C SER A 112 8.39 -6.54 8.56
N PRO A 113 9.01 -6.06 9.65
CA PRO A 113 8.53 -6.40 10.99
C PRO A 113 7.04 -6.09 11.15
N PRO A 114 6.29 -6.89 11.94
CA PRO A 114 4.89 -6.61 12.23
C PRO A 114 4.76 -5.31 13.01
N ARG A 115 3.66 -4.59 12.77
CA ARG A 115 3.28 -3.35 13.46
C ARG A 115 1.83 -3.46 13.90
N GLU A 116 1.49 -2.92 15.06
CA GLU A 116 0.13 -2.92 15.57
C GLU A 116 -0.78 -2.05 14.68
N VAL A 117 -1.99 -2.52 14.36
CA VAL A 117 -2.93 -1.84 13.44
C VAL A 117 -3.25 -0.42 13.87
N TYR A 118 -3.34 -0.12 15.18
CA TYR A 118 -3.57 1.24 15.64
C TYR A 118 -2.48 2.25 15.21
N ARG A 119 -1.32 1.78 14.72
CA ARG A 119 -0.22 2.61 14.22
C ARG A 119 -0.24 2.80 12.70
N ILE A 120 -1.21 2.25 11.98
CA ILE A 120 -1.28 2.43 10.52
C ILE A 120 -1.62 3.89 10.19
N GLY A 121 -0.91 4.45 9.20
CA GLY A 121 -1.07 5.85 8.80
C GLY A 121 -0.81 6.85 9.93
N GLU A 122 -1.37 8.06 9.81
CA GLU A 122 -1.17 9.13 10.79
C GLU A 122 -2.20 9.12 11.92
N ASP A 123 -1.76 9.49 13.14
CA ASP A 123 -2.67 9.57 14.28
C ASP A 123 -3.72 10.67 14.09
N ARG A 124 -4.99 10.33 14.29
CA ARG A 124 -6.17 11.21 14.15
C ARG A 124 -6.46 11.71 12.72
N ALA A 125 -5.69 11.29 11.71
CA ALA A 125 -6.01 11.59 10.33
C ALA A 125 -7.24 10.79 9.87
N PHE A 126 -7.99 11.35 8.92
CA PHE A 126 -9.15 10.73 8.29
C PHE A 126 -9.21 11.14 6.81
N GLY A 127 -10.02 10.42 6.02
CA GLY A 127 -10.25 10.69 4.61
C GLY A 127 -8.95 10.74 3.80
N VAL A 128 -8.77 11.82 3.04
CA VAL A 128 -7.58 12.03 2.18
C VAL A 128 -6.28 11.92 2.98
N ASP A 129 -6.17 12.61 4.11
CA ASP A 129 -4.91 12.65 4.87
C ASP A 129 -4.54 11.28 5.44
N ALA A 130 -5.53 10.49 5.87
CA ALA A 130 -5.29 9.13 6.32
C ALA A 130 -4.78 8.23 5.18
N ALA A 131 -5.38 8.35 4.00
CA ALA A 131 -4.96 7.57 2.82
C ALA A 131 -3.53 7.94 2.38
N ILE A 132 -3.18 9.23 2.38
CA ILE A 132 -1.81 9.67 2.12
C ILE A 132 -0.84 9.14 3.19
N GLY A 133 -1.24 9.11 4.46
CA GLY A 133 -0.46 8.51 5.53
C GLY A 133 -0.13 7.04 5.27
N VAL A 134 -1.11 6.25 4.83
CA VAL A 134 -0.92 4.84 4.44
C VAL A 134 0.04 4.72 3.26
N LEU A 135 -0.14 5.51 2.21
CA LEU A 135 0.73 5.45 1.02
C LEU A 135 2.17 5.86 1.34
N ARG A 136 2.36 6.86 2.21
CA ARG A 136 3.69 7.27 2.67
C ARG A 136 4.37 6.16 3.44
N GLU A 137 3.61 5.48 4.30
CA GLU A 137 4.10 4.33 5.05
C GLU A 137 4.51 3.18 4.11
N ALA A 138 3.68 2.87 3.13
CA ALA A 138 3.97 1.84 2.12
C ALA A 138 5.25 2.16 1.32
N ALA A 139 5.40 3.40 0.85
CA ALA A 139 6.60 3.84 0.14
C ALA A 139 7.86 3.74 1.01
N SER A 140 7.78 4.19 2.26
CA SER A 140 8.89 4.12 3.22
C SER A 140 9.29 2.69 3.55
N ALA A 141 8.32 1.81 3.80
CA ALA A 141 8.56 0.39 4.05
C ALA A 141 9.19 -0.31 2.84
N ALA A 142 8.69 -0.03 1.63
CA ALA A 142 9.24 -0.58 0.40
C ALA A 142 10.69 -0.14 0.16
N ALA A 143 10.99 1.16 0.34
CA ALA A 143 12.35 1.68 0.24
C ALA A 143 13.30 1.02 1.25
N ALA A 144 12.88 0.90 2.51
CA ALA A 144 13.70 0.26 3.55
C ALA A 144 13.94 -1.24 3.27
N LEU A 145 12.95 -1.96 2.75
CA LEU A 145 13.11 -3.36 2.37
C LEU A 145 14.01 -3.53 1.13
N GLN A 146 13.92 -2.62 0.17
CA GLN A 146 14.82 -2.57 -0.98
C GLN A 146 16.27 -2.35 -0.56
N GLU A 147 16.54 -1.37 0.32
CA GLU A 147 17.89 -1.12 0.85
C GLU A 147 18.47 -2.34 1.55
N ARG A 148 17.66 -3.06 2.33
CA ARG A 148 18.07 -4.32 2.99
C ARG A 148 18.41 -5.40 1.97
N LEU A 149 17.63 -5.54 0.89
CA LEU A 149 17.91 -6.48 -0.18
C LEU A 149 19.22 -6.13 -0.90
N GLU A 150 19.42 -4.85 -1.24
CA GLU A 150 20.64 -4.37 -1.90
C GLU A 150 21.88 -4.65 -1.03
N ALA A 151 21.81 -4.35 0.27
CA ALA A 151 22.88 -4.65 1.23
C ALA A 151 23.17 -6.16 1.35
N PHE A 152 22.13 -7.00 1.37
CA PHE A 152 22.29 -8.46 1.41
C PHE A 152 22.97 -9.00 0.15
N VAL A 153 22.58 -8.52 -1.03
CA VAL A 153 23.18 -8.89 -2.33
C VAL A 153 24.65 -8.45 -2.38
N GLU A 154 24.95 -7.24 -1.92
CA GLU A 154 26.32 -6.73 -1.86
C GLU A 154 27.21 -7.58 -0.93
N ALA A 155 26.73 -7.88 0.28
CA ALA A 155 27.46 -8.75 1.22
C ALA A 155 27.72 -10.15 0.63
N SER A 156 26.70 -10.72 -0.03
CA SER A 156 26.78 -12.06 -0.62
C SER A 156 27.74 -12.15 -1.83
N THR A 157 27.88 -11.07 -2.60
CA THR A 157 28.78 -11.01 -3.76
C THR A 157 30.23 -10.79 -3.35
N ARG A 158 30.49 -10.01 -2.29
CA ARG A 158 31.84 -9.80 -1.74
C ARG A 158 32.43 -11.09 -1.17
N VAL A 159 31.64 -11.91 -0.48
CA VAL A 159 32.09 -13.21 0.08
C VAL A 159 32.46 -14.22 -1.02
N ARG A 160 31.87 -14.13 -2.22
CA ARG A 160 32.13 -15.04 -3.34
C ARG A 160 33.37 -14.72 -4.18
N ARG A 161 34.05 -13.58 -3.97
CA ARG A 161 35.35 -13.30 -4.59
C ARG A 161 36.48 -13.62 -3.60
N PRO A 162 37.09 -14.83 -3.63
CA PRO A 162 38.37 -15.00 -2.99
C PRO A 162 39.38 -14.07 -3.66
N ALA A 163 40.19 -13.39 -2.85
CA ALA A 163 41.31 -12.58 -3.31
C ALA A 163 42.17 -13.41 -4.27
N ARG A 164 42.34 -12.92 -5.50
CA ARG A 164 43.36 -13.41 -6.42
C ARG A 164 44.65 -12.66 -6.17
#